data_AF-A0A014MW73-F1
#
_entry.id   AF-A0A014MW73-F1
#
_cell.length_a   1.000
_cell.length_b   1.000
_cell.length_c   1.000
_cell.angle_alpha   90.00
_cell.angle_beta   90.00
_cell.angle_gamma   90.00
#
_symmetry.space_group_name_H-M   'P 1'
#
loop_
_entity.id
_entity.type
_entity.pdbx_description
1 polymer ?
#
loop_
_entity_poly.entity_id
_entity_poly.type
_entity_poly.pdbx_seq_one_letter_code
_entity_poly.pdbx_strand_id
1 'polypeptide(L)'
;MADTAPTIPSLKESFITAQTNIIPQPLVPSRMWRRNNNASSNPIPARVLDDVLFNLNQRIQLHHRRVYPPQATYNVAEQISNLYSRDAEERVKKWKKSESTIGRELDLAADDAIEELPSSWPIETDVEKYPEETEQYEAIVL
;
A
#
# COMPACT_ATOMS: atom_id res chain seq x y z
N MET A 1 3.32 22.73 14.94
CA MET A 1 4.47 22.07 14.28
C MET A 1 3.99 21.75 12.88
N ALA A 2 4.68 22.20 11.85
CA ALA A 2 4.18 22.07 10.48
C ALA A 2 4.13 20.58 10.10
N ASP A 3 2.94 20.08 9.76
CA ASP A 3 2.78 18.75 9.18
C ASP A 3 3.49 18.74 7.83
N THR A 4 4.68 18.13 7.79
CA THR A 4 5.38 17.83 6.55
C THR A 4 4.54 16.87 5.73
N ALA A 5 4.39 17.14 4.42
CA ALA A 5 3.65 16.26 3.53
C ALA A 5 4.17 14.80 3.65
N PRO A 6 3.28 13.81 3.79
CA PRO A 6 3.68 12.43 4.02
C PRO A 6 4.45 11.89 2.82
N THR A 7 5.64 11.33 3.05
CA THR A 7 6.43 10.67 2.02
C THR A 7 5.83 9.31 1.66
N ILE A 8 6.09 8.80 0.45
CA ILE A 8 5.61 7.47 0.01
C ILE A 8 6.00 6.35 0.99
N PRO A 9 7.24 6.31 1.53
CA PRO A 9 7.61 5.34 2.58
C PRO A 9 6.78 5.51 3.86
N SER A 10 6.49 6.73 4.30
CA SER A 10 5.67 6.97 5.50
C SER A 10 4.21 6.51 5.33
N LEU A 11 3.66 6.61 4.11
CA LEU A 11 2.33 6.08 3.80
C LEU A 11 2.33 4.54 3.83
N LYS A 12 3.37 3.90 3.29
CA LYS A 12 3.53 2.43 3.33
C LYS A 12 3.73 1.94 4.76
N GLU A 13 4.54 2.62 5.55
CA GLU A 13 4.75 2.31 6.98
C GLU A 13 3.45 2.43 7.77
N SER A 14 2.70 3.53 7.59
CA SER A 14 1.43 3.73 8.29
C SER A 14 0.40 2.66 7.91
N PHE A 15 0.34 2.23 6.64
CA PHE A 15 -0.50 1.13 6.21
C PHE A 15 -0.12 -0.20 6.89
N ILE A 16 1.16 -0.59 6.85
CA ILE A 16 1.61 -1.85 7.47
C ILE A 16 1.36 -1.83 8.98
N THR A 17 1.60 -0.69 9.62
CA THR A 17 1.32 -0.47 11.04
C THR A 17 -0.17 -0.62 11.34
N ALA A 18 -1.04 -0.05 10.51
CA ALA A 18 -2.49 -0.19 10.66
C ALA A 18 -2.94 -1.66 10.54
N GLN A 19 -2.39 -2.42 9.58
CA GLN A 19 -2.72 -3.84 9.41
C GLN A 19 -2.21 -4.70 10.58
N THR A 20 -0.97 -4.47 11.02
CA THR A 20 -0.36 -5.24 12.12
C THR A 20 -1.02 -4.95 13.47
N ASN A 21 -1.51 -3.72 13.69
CA ASN A 21 -2.24 -3.31 14.90
C ASN A 21 -3.61 -4.01 15.08
N ILE A 22 -4.11 -4.73 14.09
CA ILE A 22 -5.32 -5.55 14.23
C ILE A 22 -5.04 -6.80 15.07
N ILE A 23 -3.83 -7.38 14.95
CA ILE A 23 -3.42 -8.62 15.62
C ILE A 23 -3.44 -8.52 17.16
N PRO A 24 -2.90 -7.45 17.79
CA PRO A 24 -2.85 -7.34 19.24
C PRO A 24 -4.17 -6.87 19.87
N GLN A 25 -5.26 -6.77 19.11
CA GLN A 25 -6.56 -6.39 19.67
C GLN A 25 -6.99 -7.40 20.75
N PRO A 26 -7.42 -6.91 21.92
CA PRO A 26 -7.76 -7.78 23.04
C PRO A 26 -8.97 -8.64 22.67
N LEU A 27 -8.84 -9.95 22.88
CA LEU A 27 -9.93 -10.89 22.72
C LEU A 27 -10.92 -10.69 23.86
N VAL A 28 -12.17 -10.40 23.49
CA VAL A 28 -13.29 -10.25 24.43
C VAL A 28 -14.42 -11.18 24.01
N PRO A 29 -14.91 -12.06 24.90
CA PRO A 29 -16.03 -12.93 24.59
C PRO A 29 -17.29 -12.12 24.29
N SER A 30 -17.96 -12.46 23.19
CA SER A 30 -19.18 -11.79 22.78
C SER A 30 -20.32 -12.00 23.80
N ARG A 31 -21.29 -11.08 23.81
CA ARG A 31 -22.48 -11.19 24.67
C ARG A 31 -23.26 -12.49 24.45
N MET A 32 -23.33 -12.96 23.20
CA MET A 32 -23.99 -14.23 22.86
C MET A 32 -23.22 -15.42 23.44
N TRP A 33 -21.90 -15.44 23.31
CA TRP A 33 -21.08 -16.49 23.88
C TRP A 33 -21.25 -16.58 25.40
N ARG A 34 -21.26 -15.44 26.10
CA ARG A 34 -21.46 -15.41 27.57
C ARG A 34 -22.82 -15.98 27.98
N ARG A 35 -23.89 -15.66 27.24
CA ARG A 35 -25.23 -16.22 27.49
C ARG A 35 -25.24 -17.75 27.33
N ASN A 36 -24.62 -18.25 26.27
CA ASN A 36 -24.53 -19.69 26.03
C ASN A 36 -23.68 -20.40 27.09
N ASN A 37 -22.56 -19.80 27.52
CA ASN A 37 -21.75 -20.34 28.62
C ASN A 37 -22.55 -20.44 29.92
N ASN A 38 -23.32 -19.41 30.27
CA ASN A 38 -24.15 -19.40 31.48
C ASN A 38 -25.33 -20.38 31.43
N ALA A 39 -25.82 -20.70 30.22
CA ALA A 39 -26.90 -21.68 30.02
C ALA A 39 -26.38 -23.14 29.89
N SER A 40 -25.06 -23.34 29.86
CA SER A 40 -24.43 -24.66 29.79
C SER A 40 -24.61 -25.43 31.09
N SER A 41 -24.75 -26.76 31.01
CA SER A 41 -24.76 -27.65 32.18
C SER A 41 -23.46 -27.57 32.99
N ASN A 42 -22.34 -27.20 32.35
CA ASN A 42 -21.04 -26.97 32.97
C ASN A 42 -20.49 -25.61 32.51
N PRO A 43 -20.87 -24.50 33.17
CA PRO A 43 -20.40 -23.18 32.80
C PRO A 43 -18.93 -22.97 33.19
N ILE A 44 -18.16 -22.30 32.33
CA ILE A 44 -16.82 -21.83 32.70
C ILE A 44 -16.97 -20.67 33.70
N PRO A 45 -16.35 -20.73 34.89
CA PRO A 45 -16.40 -19.64 35.85
C PRO A 45 -15.79 -18.35 35.29
N ALA A 46 -16.47 -17.22 35.49
CA ALA A 46 -16.05 -15.92 34.96
C ALA A 46 -14.62 -15.56 35.36
N ARG A 47 -14.23 -15.82 36.61
CA ARG A 47 -12.87 -15.56 37.11
C ARG A 47 -11.80 -16.31 36.31
N VAL A 48 -12.01 -17.60 36.06
CA VAL A 48 -11.05 -18.43 35.31
C VAL A 48 -10.95 -17.94 33.87
N LEU A 49 -12.10 -17.60 33.27
CA LEU A 49 -12.15 -17.04 31.92
C LEU A 49 -11.38 -15.72 31.83
N ASP A 50 -11.61 -14.80 32.77
CA ASP A 50 -10.94 -13.50 32.81
C ASP A 50 -9.42 -13.65 33.00
N ASP A 51 -8.99 -14.55 33.90
CA ASP A 51 -7.56 -14.84 34.14
C ASP A 51 -6.88 -15.41 32.87
N VAL A 52 -7.54 -16.35 32.17
CA VAL A 52 -7.01 -16.94 30.93
C VAL A 52 -6.96 -15.91 29.81
N LEU A 53 -8.01 -15.11 29.64
CA LEU A 53 -8.07 -14.04 28.64
C LEU A 53 -7.00 -12.97 28.89
N PHE A 54 -6.79 -12.60 30.15
CA PHE A 54 -5.74 -11.67 30.53
C PHE A 54 -4.37 -12.18 30.10
N ASN A 55 -4.03 -13.43 30.46
CA ASN A 55 -2.76 -14.06 30.10
C ASN A 55 -2.60 -14.21 28.58
N LEU A 56 -3.65 -14.60 27.87
CA LEU A 56 -3.63 -14.75 26.42
C LEU A 56 -3.39 -13.41 25.73
N ASN A 57 -4.15 -12.38 26.10
CA ASN A 57 -3.99 -11.03 25.55
C ASN A 57 -2.58 -10.48 25.83
N GLN A 58 -2.02 -10.73 27.02
CA GLN A 58 -0.64 -10.36 27.32
C GLN A 58 0.36 -11.09 26.42
N ARG A 59 0.18 -12.40 26.18
CA ARG A 59 1.06 -13.16 25.26
C ARG A 59 0.98 -12.66 23.82
N ILE A 60 -0.21 -12.34 23.34
CA ILE A 60 -0.41 -11.77 22.00
C ILE A 60 0.32 -10.43 21.89
N GLN A 61 0.21 -9.56 22.89
CA GLN A 61 0.92 -8.27 22.93
C GLN A 61 2.44 -8.44 22.91
N LEU A 62 2.98 -9.39 23.68
CA LEU A 62 4.41 -9.70 23.67
C LEU A 62 4.88 -10.24 22.31
N HIS A 63 4.09 -11.13 21.71
CA HIS A 63 4.38 -11.65 20.37
C HIS A 63 4.36 -10.55 19.31
N HIS A 64 3.34 -9.67 19.34
CA HIS A 64 3.24 -8.54 18.43
C HIS A 64 4.46 -7.63 18.51
N ARG A 65 4.89 -7.25 19.72
CA ARG A 65 6.09 -6.42 19.93
C ARG A 65 7.38 -7.09 19.44
N ARG A 66 7.47 -8.41 19.53
CA ARG A 66 8.65 -9.18 19.10
C ARG A 66 8.71 -9.38 17.58
N VAL A 67 7.57 -9.64 16.95
CA VAL A 67 7.50 -9.98 15.52
C VAL A 67 7.35 -8.74 14.64
N TYR A 68 6.67 -7.71 15.13
CA TYR A 68 6.42 -6.45 14.41
C TYR A 68 7.02 -5.24 15.14
N PRO A 69 8.34 -5.20 15.39
CA PRO A 69 8.97 -4.02 15.95
C PRO A 69 8.92 -2.86 14.92
N PRO A 70 8.78 -1.60 15.37
CA PRO A 70 8.64 -0.44 14.47
C PRO A 70 9.75 -0.34 13.41
N GLN A 71 10.99 -0.66 13.80
CA GLN A 71 12.14 -0.64 12.90
C GLN A 71 12.03 -1.68 11.76
N ALA A 72 11.47 -2.87 12.04
CA ALA A 72 11.26 -3.86 11.00
C ALA A 72 10.14 -3.42 10.03
N THR A 73 9.08 -2.80 10.56
CA THR A 73 8.00 -2.24 9.74
C THR A 73 8.51 -1.15 8.80
N TYR A 74 9.34 -0.24 9.30
CA TYR A 74 10.00 0.79 8.47
C TYR A 74 10.88 0.15 7.38
N ASN A 75 11.74 -0.81 7.74
CA ASN A 75 12.61 -1.48 6.78
C ASN A 75 11.83 -2.21 5.69
N VAL A 76 10.69 -2.81 6.01
CA VAL A 76 9.82 -3.45 5.01
C VAL A 76 9.16 -2.40 4.11
N ALA A 77 8.69 -1.28 4.67
CA ALA A 77 8.14 -0.18 3.89
C ALA A 77 9.17 0.40 2.91
N GLU A 78 10.42 0.56 3.36
CA GLU A 78 11.55 1.00 2.54
C GLU A 78 11.88 -0.01 1.44
N GLN A 79 11.99 -1.30 1.76
CA GLN A 79 12.22 -2.36 0.77
C GLN A 79 11.14 -2.37 -0.31
N ILE A 80 9.87 -2.25 0.07
CA ILE A 80 8.76 -2.13 -0.88
C ILE A 80 8.95 -0.87 -1.73
N SER A 81 9.30 0.27 -1.13
CA SER A 81 9.58 1.49 -1.90
C SER A 81 10.68 1.30 -2.93
N ASN A 82 11.80 0.72 -2.53
CA ASN A 82 12.95 0.46 -3.39
C ASN A 82 12.61 -0.52 -4.52
N LEU A 83 11.78 -1.54 -4.27
CA LEU A 83 11.31 -2.46 -5.30
C LEU A 83 10.47 -1.75 -6.37
N TYR A 84 9.53 -0.90 -5.95
CA TYR A 84 8.73 -0.10 -6.89
C TYR A 84 9.58 0.90 -7.69
N SER A 85 10.56 1.54 -7.05
CA SER A 85 11.49 2.43 -7.76
C SER A 85 12.33 1.67 -8.78
N ARG A 86 12.86 0.50 -8.44
CA ARG A 86 13.63 -0.35 -9.37
C ARG A 86 12.77 -0.85 -10.53
N ASP A 87 11.55 -1.30 -10.27
CA ASP A 87 10.62 -1.74 -11.32
C ASP A 87 10.28 -0.58 -12.26
N ALA A 88 10.04 0.62 -11.72
CA ALA A 88 9.82 1.82 -12.54
C ALA A 88 11.06 2.15 -13.40
N GLU A 89 12.27 2.11 -12.86
CA GLU A 89 13.51 2.31 -13.61
C GLU A 89 13.71 1.25 -14.71
N GLU A 90 13.44 -0.02 -14.42
CA GLU A 90 13.52 -1.12 -15.40
C GLU A 90 12.51 -0.94 -16.53
N ARG A 91 11.29 -0.52 -16.19
CA ARG A 91 10.28 -0.14 -17.17
C ARG A 91 10.81 1.01 -18.02
N VAL A 92 11.22 2.13 -17.44
CA VAL A 92 11.80 3.29 -18.16
C VAL A 92 12.95 2.85 -19.09
N LYS A 93 13.89 2.02 -18.64
CA LYS A 93 14.97 1.48 -19.49
C LYS A 93 14.46 0.66 -20.67
N LYS A 94 13.42 -0.15 -20.47
CA LYS A 94 12.76 -0.91 -21.54
C LYS A 94 12.05 0.02 -22.53
N TRP A 95 11.48 1.13 -22.05
CA TRP A 95 10.85 2.17 -22.87
C TRP A 95 11.86 2.97 -23.69
N LYS A 96 12.99 3.40 -23.10
CA LYS A 96 14.09 4.06 -23.85
C LYS A 96 14.58 3.20 -25.03
N LYS A 97 14.39 1.88 -24.96
CA LYS A 97 14.73 0.93 -26.03
C LYS A 97 13.61 0.76 -27.07
N SER A 98 12.38 1.19 -26.79
CA SER A 98 11.25 1.23 -27.72
C SER A 98 10.97 2.68 -28.12
N GLU A 99 11.47 3.08 -29.29
CA GLU A 99 11.54 4.45 -29.85
C GLU A 99 10.24 5.30 -29.85
N SER A 100 9.07 4.78 -29.45
CA SER A 100 7.79 5.32 -29.94
C SER A 100 6.70 5.57 -28.88
N THR A 101 6.96 5.50 -27.57
CA THR A 101 5.87 5.77 -26.61
C THR A 101 6.36 6.32 -25.28
N ILE A 102 5.89 7.53 -24.92
CA ILE A 102 6.11 8.14 -23.61
C ILE A 102 5.23 7.41 -22.60
N GLY A 103 5.86 6.63 -21.72
CA GLY A 103 5.17 5.86 -20.68
C GLY A 103 4.71 6.76 -19.53
N ARG A 104 3.54 6.44 -18.94
CA ARG A 104 2.92 7.15 -17.80
C ARG A 104 3.82 7.27 -16.55
N GLU A 105 4.93 6.57 -16.51
CA GLU A 105 5.83 6.45 -15.36
C GLU A 105 7.17 7.16 -15.57
N LEU A 106 7.31 7.89 -16.69
CA LEU A 106 8.43 8.80 -16.90
C LEU A 106 8.26 10.00 -15.97
N ASP A 107 9.28 10.28 -15.15
CA ASP A 107 9.32 11.50 -14.35
C ASP A 107 9.58 12.70 -15.26
N LEU A 108 8.50 13.38 -15.66
CA LEU A 108 8.57 14.55 -16.54
C LEU A 108 9.16 15.79 -15.86
N ALA A 109 9.49 15.72 -14.57
CA ALA A 109 10.15 16.80 -13.83
C ALA A 109 11.68 16.63 -13.77
N ALA A 110 12.22 15.49 -14.23
CA ALA A 110 13.66 15.23 -14.23
C ALA A 110 14.32 15.81 -15.49
N ASP A 111 15.42 16.56 -15.33
CA ASP A 111 16.10 17.26 -16.42
C ASP A 111 16.59 16.31 -17.53
N ASP A 112 17.05 15.12 -17.16
CA ASP A 112 17.48 14.07 -18.08
C ASP A 112 16.32 13.48 -18.89
N ALA A 113 15.14 13.35 -18.28
CA ALA A 113 13.94 12.93 -18.97
C ALA A 113 13.46 14.00 -19.97
N ILE A 114 13.61 15.28 -19.63
CA ILE A 114 13.23 16.40 -20.51
C ILE A 114 14.14 16.46 -21.75
N GLU A 115 15.45 16.23 -21.60
CA GLU A 115 16.39 16.21 -22.72
C GLU A 115 16.15 15.06 -23.71
N GLU A 116 15.58 13.94 -23.25
CA GLU A 116 15.26 12.78 -24.08
C GLU A 116 13.88 12.85 -24.73
N LEU A 117 13.06 13.87 -24.43
CA LEU A 117 11.77 14.04 -25.07
C LEU A 117 11.95 14.36 -26.56
N PRO A 118 11.10 13.79 -27.44
CA PRO A 118 11.12 14.15 -28.85
C PRO A 118 10.74 15.62 -28.99
N SER A 119 11.40 16.29 -29.95
CA SER A 119 11.15 17.71 -30.25
C SER A 119 9.69 18.04 -30.61
N SER A 120 8.94 17.03 -31.05
CA SER A 120 7.50 17.09 -31.33
C SER A 120 6.85 15.80 -30.88
N TRP A 121 5.63 15.88 -30.37
CA TRP A 121 4.83 14.69 -30.07
C TRP A 121 4.58 13.91 -31.37
N PRO A 122 4.78 12.58 -31.42
CA PRO A 122 4.56 11.78 -32.62
C PRO A 122 3.06 11.55 -32.84
N ILE A 123 2.38 12.60 -33.30
CA ILE A 123 0.93 12.62 -33.54
C ILE A 123 0.55 11.55 -34.58
N GLU A 124 1.37 11.35 -35.62
CA GLU A 124 1.09 10.41 -36.71
C GLU A 124 0.94 8.95 -36.22
N THR A 125 1.74 8.53 -35.23
CA THR A 125 1.63 7.17 -34.66
C THR A 125 0.39 6.99 -33.80
N ASP A 126 -0.07 8.05 -33.14
CA ASP A 126 -1.28 8.00 -32.30
C ASP A 126 -2.55 8.06 -33.17
N VAL A 127 -2.52 8.81 -34.27
CA VAL A 127 -3.60 8.86 -35.28
C VAL A 127 -3.80 7.49 -35.95
N GLU A 128 -2.72 6.78 -36.26
CA GLU A 128 -2.80 5.44 -36.86
C GLU A 128 -3.33 4.39 -35.86
N LYS A 129 -3.06 4.56 -34.57
CA LYS A 129 -3.41 3.61 -33.52
C LYS A 129 -4.80 3.84 -32.92
N TYR A 130 -5.27 5.10 -32.93
CA TYR A 130 -6.55 5.52 -32.36
C TYR A 130 -7.31 6.48 -33.31
N PRO A 131 -7.80 5.97 -34.46
CA PRO A 131 -8.46 6.81 -35.45
C PRO A 131 -9.78 7.40 -34.93
N GLU A 132 -10.56 6.65 -34.15
CA GLU A 132 -11.85 7.12 -33.62
C GLU A 132 -11.72 8.26 -32.58
N GLU A 133 -10.64 8.27 -31.80
CA GLU A 133 -10.38 9.35 -30.84
C GLU A 133 -9.89 10.61 -31.58
N THR A 134 -9.15 10.44 -32.66
CA THR A 134 -8.68 11.55 -33.51
C THR A 134 -9.84 12.34 -34.10
N GLU A 135 -10.85 11.66 -34.65
CA GLU A 135 -12.07 12.30 -35.19
C GLU A 135 -12.82 13.09 -34.11
N GLN A 136 -12.85 12.59 -32.87
CA GLN A 136 -13.47 13.27 -31.74
C GLN A 136 -12.71 14.54 -31.33
N TYR A 137 -11.37 14.49 -31.32
CA TYR A 137 -10.55 15.67 -31.02
C TYR A 137 -10.62 16.72 -32.14
N GLU A 138 -10.65 16.31 -33.41
CA GLU A 138 -10.85 17.25 -34.54
C GLU A 138 -12.21 17.96 -34.46
N ALA A 139 -13.27 17.26 -34.04
CA ALA A 139 -14.60 17.83 -33.86
C ALA A 139 -14.71 18.83 -32.69
N ILE A 140 -13.78 18.82 -31.75
CA ILE A 140 -13.74 19.74 -30.59
C ILE A 140 -12.87 20.97 -30.89
N VAL A 141 -11.88 20.85 -31.80
CA VAL A 141 -10.92 21.91 -32.13
C VAL A 141 -11.42 22.85 -33.25
N LEU A 142 -12.51 22.49 -33.94
CA LEU A 142 -13.27 23.35 -34.89
C LEU A 142 -14.47 24.04 -34.21
#